data_AF-A0A024V726-F1
#
_entry.id   AF-A0A024V726-F1
#
_cell.length_a   1.000
_cell.length_b   1.000
_cell.length_c   1.000
_cell.angle_alpha   90.00
_cell.angle_beta   90.00
_cell.angle_gamma   90.00
#
_symmetry.space_group_name_H-M   'P 1'
#
loop_
_entity.id
_entity.type
_entity.pdbx_description
1 polymer ?
#
loop_
_entity_poly.entity_id
_entity_poly.type
_entity_poly.pdbx_seq_one_letter_code
_entity_poly.pdbx_strand_id
1 'polypeptide(L)'
;MALNIIERFVTYVLRDRINIKHISIIMDGNRRFAKEKGLHTAIGHFMGSKTLIQIIEICIKLNIKILSVFSFSLLNYNRSPEEIHFLFYLNLLVLINEDFFFKFIKDNKIKIKIIGNLSYVNDSYRKIIYDIEEKTKNFNNIRLNIFFSYTSRNEMSLCSFNPNLYRDTYKNLLQEKNIYSGTNILTDPIKEGYFDIPTQEEELKYPDHENENELKFDGKCLCREKVKYNEEQLEIVNYHNKLLTSDLPPPNILIRTSGEQRLSDFMLYQVNIYI
;
A
#
# COMPACT_ATOMS: atom_id res chain seq x y z
N MET A 1 22.79 11.62 4.35
CA MET A 1 23.66 12.85 4.33
C MET A 1 23.57 13.56 5.67
N ALA A 2 24.66 14.18 6.17
CA ALA A 2 24.61 14.93 7.42
C ALA A 2 23.83 16.24 7.22
N LEU A 3 22.80 16.46 8.03
CA LEU A 3 22.04 17.72 8.00
C LEU A 3 22.96 18.90 8.34
N ASN A 4 22.77 20.01 7.65
CA ASN A 4 23.43 21.27 8.02
C ASN A 4 22.90 21.80 9.37
N ILE A 5 23.56 22.80 9.94
CA ILE A 5 23.23 23.28 11.29
C ILE A 5 21.80 23.84 11.39
N ILE A 6 21.30 24.48 10.33
CA ILE A 6 19.95 25.03 10.25
C ILE A 6 18.93 23.88 10.21
N GLU A 7 19.15 22.91 9.33
CA GLU A 7 18.31 21.72 9.21
C GLU A 7 18.26 20.93 10.52
N ARG A 8 19.40 20.78 11.22
CA ARG A 8 19.44 20.14 12.54
C ARG A 8 18.59 20.89 13.55
N PHE A 9 18.74 22.21 13.62
CA PHE A 9 17.96 23.05 14.52
C PHE A 9 16.46 22.98 14.21
N VAL A 10 16.08 23.12 12.94
CA VAL A 10 14.68 23.04 12.49
C VAL A 10 14.10 21.67 12.81
N THR A 11 14.82 20.59 12.50
CA THR A 11 14.37 19.22 12.79
C THR A 11 14.19 19.03 14.28
N TYR A 12 15.13 19.50 15.11
CA TYR A 12 15.04 19.42 16.57
C TYR A 12 13.80 20.15 17.11
N VAL A 13 13.55 21.38 16.65
CA VAL A 13 12.37 22.16 17.08
C VAL A 13 11.07 21.52 16.61
N LEU A 14 11.03 20.99 15.39
CA LEU A 14 9.82 20.40 14.82
C LEU A 14 9.50 19.02 15.38
N ARG A 15 10.52 18.20 15.69
CA ARG A 15 10.36 16.80 16.08
C ARG A 15 9.34 16.58 17.19
N ASP A 16 9.33 17.46 18.19
CA ASP A 16 8.43 17.35 19.35
C ASP A 16 7.16 18.20 19.21
N ARG A 17 7.06 19.02 18.15
CA ARG A 17 5.93 19.94 17.91
C ARG A 17 4.99 19.48 16.80
N ILE A 18 5.45 18.63 15.88
CA ILE A 18 4.61 18.12 14.79
C ILE A 18 3.90 16.84 15.24
N ASN A 19 2.57 16.82 15.15
CA ASN A 19 1.76 15.62 15.34
C ASN A 19 1.49 14.93 13.98
N ILE A 20 2.53 14.75 13.17
CA ILE A 20 2.45 14.07 11.88
C ILE A 20 3.04 12.68 12.05
N LYS A 21 2.20 11.65 11.89
CA LYS A 21 2.60 10.24 12.02
C LYS A 21 2.65 9.52 10.68
N HIS A 22 1.84 9.94 9.72
CA HIS A 22 1.73 9.32 8.42
C HIS A 22 1.82 10.35 7.29
N ILE A 23 2.83 10.20 6.43
CA ILE A 23 2.97 10.96 5.18
C ILE A 23 2.82 10.00 3.99
N SER A 24 2.02 10.40 3.02
CA SER A 24 1.92 9.74 1.72
C SER A 24 2.53 10.61 0.61
N ILE A 25 3.26 10.01 -0.32
CA ILE A 25 3.96 10.74 -1.39
C ILE A 25 3.71 10.09 -2.75
N ILE A 26 3.22 10.88 -3.71
CA ILE A 26 3.22 10.57 -5.13
C ILE A 26 4.50 11.15 -5.73
N MET A 27 5.47 10.26 -6.00
CA MET A 27 6.79 10.61 -6.55
C MET A 27 6.73 10.76 -8.07
N ASP A 28 6.09 11.84 -8.54
CA ASP A 28 5.91 12.15 -9.95
C ASP A 28 7.05 13.04 -10.48
N GLY A 29 7.27 13.03 -11.80
CA GLY A 29 8.22 13.91 -12.49
C GLY A 29 9.54 13.25 -12.93
N ASN A 30 9.83 12.01 -12.56
CA ASN A 30 11.11 11.35 -12.90
C ASN A 30 11.44 11.36 -14.40
N ARG A 31 10.44 11.09 -15.25
CA ARG A 31 10.61 11.14 -16.72
C ARG A 31 10.84 12.55 -17.24
N ARG A 32 10.18 13.56 -16.66
CA ARG A 32 10.36 14.97 -17.02
C ARG A 32 11.76 15.45 -16.64
N PHE A 33 12.18 15.15 -15.41
CA PHE A 33 13.54 15.42 -14.94
C PHE A 33 14.61 14.81 -15.85
N ALA A 34 14.46 13.53 -16.24
CA ALA A 34 15.39 12.89 -17.17
C ALA A 34 15.43 13.62 -18.52
N LYS A 35 14.26 13.94 -19.10
CA LYS A 35 14.15 14.65 -20.38
C LYS A 35 14.81 16.04 -20.32
N GLU A 36 14.56 16.81 -19.27
CA GLU A 36 15.15 18.14 -19.06
C GLU A 36 16.67 18.10 -18.94
N LYS A 37 17.24 16.99 -18.45
CA LYS A 37 18.68 16.78 -18.32
C LYS A 37 19.30 16.06 -19.52
N GLY A 38 18.53 15.72 -20.55
CA GLY A 38 19.01 14.94 -21.70
C GLY A 38 19.41 13.51 -21.34
N LEU A 39 18.83 12.96 -20.27
CA LEU A 39 19.14 11.63 -19.74
C LEU A 39 18.08 10.60 -20.13
N HIS A 40 18.47 9.32 -20.12
CA HIS A 40 17.53 8.21 -20.27
C HIS A 40 16.52 8.18 -19.09
N THR A 41 15.26 7.80 -19.36
CA THR A 41 14.17 7.78 -18.36
C THR A 41 14.50 6.92 -17.14
N ALA A 42 15.21 5.80 -17.35
CA ALA A 42 15.70 4.93 -16.28
C ALA A 42 16.59 5.69 -15.27
N ILE A 43 17.44 6.61 -15.74
CA ILE A 43 18.29 7.42 -14.86
C ILE A 43 17.42 8.36 -14.01
N GLY A 44 16.37 8.94 -14.58
CA GLY A 44 15.42 9.76 -13.82
C GLY A 44 14.75 8.98 -12.69
N HIS A 45 14.29 7.75 -12.97
CA HIS A 45 13.71 6.88 -11.96
C HIS A 45 14.73 6.45 -10.89
N PHE A 46 15.99 6.18 -11.27
CA PHE A 46 17.07 5.90 -10.33
C PHE A 46 17.37 7.09 -9.41
N MET A 47 17.39 8.31 -9.93
CA MET A 47 17.54 9.53 -9.11
C MET A 47 16.33 9.72 -8.18
N GLY A 48 15.14 9.33 -8.61
CA GLY A 48 13.95 9.24 -7.77
C GLY A 48 14.15 8.30 -6.57
N SER A 49 14.75 7.12 -6.77
CA SER A 49 15.03 6.18 -5.65
C SER A 49 16.06 6.74 -4.66
N LYS A 50 17.08 7.48 -5.13
CA LYS A 50 18.00 8.20 -4.25
C LYS A 50 17.31 9.30 -3.45
N THR A 51 16.36 10.01 -4.06
CA THR A 51 15.54 11.01 -3.37
C THR A 51 14.68 10.36 -2.29
N LEU A 52 14.09 9.19 -2.57
CA LEU A 52 13.32 8.44 -1.57
C LEU A 52 14.16 8.09 -0.33
N ILE A 53 15.42 7.68 -0.50
CA ILE A 53 16.33 7.42 0.63
C ILE A 53 16.48 8.68 1.51
N GLN A 54 16.65 9.85 0.90
CA GLN A 54 16.77 11.12 1.63
C GLN A 54 15.47 11.45 2.38
N ILE A 55 14.31 11.23 1.76
CA ILE A 55 13.00 11.42 2.40
C ILE A 55 12.86 10.50 3.62
N ILE A 56 13.25 9.22 3.50
CA ILE A 56 13.23 8.28 4.62
C ILE A 56 14.12 8.77 5.76
N GLU A 57 15.35 9.23 5.47
CA GLU A 57 16.24 9.81 6.49
C GLU A 57 15.59 11.01 7.21
N ILE A 58 14.90 11.88 6.47
CA ILE A 58 14.19 13.04 7.01
C ILE A 58 13.03 12.57 7.91
N CYS A 59 12.22 11.63 7.46
CA CYS A 59 11.12 11.08 8.25
C CYS A 59 11.61 10.49 9.58
N ILE A 60 12.71 9.72 9.56
CA ILE A 60 13.32 9.17 10.77
C ILE A 60 13.77 10.28 11.73
N LYS A 61 14.46 11.31 11.22
CA LYS A 61 14.94 12.45 12.02
C LYS A 61 13.80 13.25 12.65
N LEU A 62 12.68 13.40 11.93
CA LEU A 62 11.45 14.04 12.40
C LEU A 62 10.54 13.11 13.23
N ASN A 63 10.95 11.86 13.48
CA ASN A 63 10.17 10.87 14.21
C ASN A 63 8.81 10.52 13.57
N ILE A 64 8.67 10.69 12.26
CA ILE A 64 7.49 10.28 11.48
C ILE A 64 7.53 8.75 11.35
N LYS A 65 6.43 8.10 11.73
CA LYS A 65 6.38 6.64 11.89
C LYS A 65 5.95 5.87 10.66
N ILE A 66 5.23 6.51 9.74
CA ILE A 66 4.69 5.86 8.56
C ILE A 66 4.96 6.74 7.34
N LEU A 67 5.61 6.16 6.34
CA LEU A 67 5.81 6.75 5.04
C LEU A 67 5.19 5.84 3.98
N SER A 68 4.26 6.36 3.19
CA SER A 68 3.63 5.65 2.09
C SER A 68 4.05 6.28 0.77
N VAL A 69 4.52 5.48 -0.18
CA VAL A 69 5.00 5.99 -1.47
C VAL A 69 4.28 5.33 -2.62
N PHE A 70 3.76 6.15 -3.54
CA PHE A 70 3.14 5.66 -4.75
C PHE A 70 4.22 5.40 -5.81
N SER A 71 4.58 4.12 -5.95
CA SER A 71 5.77 3.75 -6.71
C SER A 71 5.47 3.12 -8.07
N PHE A 72 4.40 2.32 -8.17
CA PHE A 72 3.96 1.75 -9.44
C PHE A 72 2.44 1.57 -9.49
N SER A 73 1.77 2.24 -10.43
CA SER A 73 0.33 2.15 -10.63
C SER A 73 -0.05 1.00 -11.56
N LEU A 74 -1.25 0.44 -11.44
CA LEU A 74 -1.80 -0.46 -12.49
C LEU A 74 -1.85 0.22 -13.86
N LEU A 75 -2.05 1.54 -13.91
CA LEU A 75 -2.04 2.29 -15.18
C LEU A 75 -0.63 2.37 -15.81
N ASN A 76 0.43 2.02 -15.07
CA ASN A 76 1.80 2.04 -15.58
C ASN A 76 2.17 0.78 -16.37
N TYR A 77 1.33 -0.26 -16.37
CA TYR A 77 1.51 -1.42 -17.27
C TYR A 77 1.35 -1.05 -18.76
N ASN A 78 0.79 0.13 -19.07
CA ASN A 78 0.71 0.65 -20.44
C ASN A 78 2.02 1.29 -20.94
N ARG A 79 3.10 1.25 -20.14
CA ARG A 79 4.42 1.76 -20.55
C ARG A 79 5.20 0.71 -21.36
N SER A 80 6.36 1.08 -21.88
CA SER A 80 7.19 0.13 -22.63
C SER A 80 7.69 -1.01 -21.72
N PRO A 81 7.89 -2.23 -22.27
CA PRO A 81 8.37 -3.37 -21.50
C PRO A 81 9.69 -3.09 -20.76
N GLU A 82 10.60 -2.33 -21.37
CA GLU A 82 11.89 -1.97 -20.80
C GLU A 82 11.72 -1.05 -19.58
N GLU A 83 10.80 -0.09 -19.66
CA GLU A 83 10.51 0.80 -18.52
C GLU A 83 9.85 0.02 -17.38
N ILE A 84 8.92 -0.89 -17.69
CA ILE A 84 8.27 -1.75 -16.68
C ILE A 84 9.32 -2.62 -15.99
N HIS A 85 10.18 -3.30 -16.75
CA HIS A 85 11.23 -4.15 -16.19
C HIS A 85 12.17 -3.36 -15.25
N PHE A 86 12.55 -2.15 -15.66
CA PHE A 86 13.38 -1.28 -14.82
C PHE A 86 12.66 -0.82 -13.53
N LEU A 87 11.36 -0.55 -13.60
CA LEU A 87 10.58 -0.18 -12.43
C LEU A 87 10.41 -1.35 -11.45
N PHE A 88 10.25 -2.58 -11.95
CA PHE A 88 10.27 -3.79 -11.12
C PHE A 88 11.63 -3.97 -10.43
N TYR A 89 12.73 -3.76 -11.16
CA TYR A 89 14.07 -3.81 -10.58
C TYR A 89 14.23 -2.80 -9.43
N LEU A 90 13.90 -1.53 -9.64
CA LEU A 90 14.05 -0.50 -8.60
C LEU A 90 13.15 -0.71 -7.39
N ASN A 91 11.93 -1.23 -7.60
CA ASN A 91 10.96 -1.38 -6.52
C ASN A 91 11.16 -2.64 -5.69
N LEU A 92 11.63 -3.72 -6.30
CA LEU A 92 11.63 -5.04 -5.67
C LEU A 92 13.05 -5.61 -5.58
N LEU A 93 13.77 -5.69 -6.70
CA LEU A 93 15.08 -6.35 -6.73
C LEU A 93 16.14 -5.59 -5.93
N VAL A 94 16.15 -4.26 -6.02
CA VAL A 94 17.07 -3.41 -5.26
C VAL A 94 16.93 -3.60 -3.74
N LEU A 95 15.74 -3.98 -3.25
CA LEU A 95 15.53 -4.16 -1.81
C LEU A 95 16.28 -5.38 -1.24
N ILE A 96 16.59 -6.37 -2.07
CA ILE A 96 17.22 -7.63 -1.64
C ILE A 96 18.65 -7.78 -2.20
N ASN A 97 18.86 -7.41 -3.45
CA ASN A 97 20.08 -7.74 -4.17
C ASN A 97 21.19 -6.69 -4.00
N GLU A 98 20.84 -5.49 -3.54
CA GLU A 98 21.82 -4.43 -3.30
C GLU A 98 22.16 -4.36 -1.82
N ASP A 99 23.35 -4.83 -1.45
CA ASP A 99 23.85 -4.86 -0.07
C ASP A 99 23.69 -3.51 0.63
N PHE A 100 23.92 -2.42 -0.10
CA PHE A 100 23.76 -1.07 0.41
C PHE A 100 22.33 -0.79 0.90
N PHE A 101 21.31 -1.14 0.11
CA PHE A 101 19.92 -0.85 0.44
C PHE A 101 19.42 -1.74 1.57
N PHE A 102 19.73 -3.03 1.52
CA PHE A 102 19.33 -3.93 2.61
C PHE A 102 20.02 -3.55 3.93
N LYS A 103 21.30 -3.16 3.88
CA LYS A 103 22.01 -2.60 5.03
C LYS A 103 21.34 -1.32 5.54
N PHE A 104 20.98 -0.38 4.66
CA PHE A 104 20.26 0.84 5.04
C PHE A 104 18.92 0.53 5.73
N ILE A 105 18.15 -0.44 5.23
CA ILE A 105 16.90 -0.91 5.82
C ILE A 105 17.14 -1.46 7.24
N LYS A 106 18.18 -2.29 7.41
CA LYS A 106 18.53 -2.91 8.68
C LYS A 106 19.04 -1.90 9.70
N ASP A 107 20.00 -1.07 9.32
CA ASP A 107 20.64 -0.08 10.20
C ASP A 107 19.61 0.93 10.73
N ASN A 108 18.63 1.29 9.90
CA ASN A 108 17.55 2.20 10.27
C ASN A 108 16.31 1.49 10.82
N LYS A 109 16.28 0.16 10.94
CA LYS A 109 15.12 -0.64 11.37
C LYS A 109 13.82 -0.23 10.65
N ILE A 110 13.85 -0.29 9.32
CA ILE A 110 12.72 0.07 8.45
C ILE A 110 11.84 -1.14 8.18
N LYS A 111 10.60 -1.14 8.66
CA LYS A 111 9.61 -2.17 8.30
C LYS A 111 9.07 -1.91 6.89
N ILE A 112 9.29 -2.83 5.97
CA ILE A 112 8.80 -2.73 4.59
C ILE A 112 7.44 -3.42 4.49
N LYS A 113 6.49 -2.79 3.80
CA LYS A 113 5.22 -3.39 3.40
C LYS A 113 4.96 -3.05 1.93
N ILE A 114 4.62 -4.03 1.12
CA ILE A 114 4.19 -3.81 -0.28
C ILE A 114 2.67 -3.88 -0.31
N ILE A 115 2.04 -2.87 -0.93
CA ILE A 115 0.59 -2.72 -0.98
C ILE A 115 0.14 -2.59 -2.44
N GLY A 116 -0.70 -3.51 -2.90
CA GLY A 116 -1.29 -3.47 -4.23
C GLY A 116 -1.74 -4.84 -4.73
N ASN A 117 -2.15 -4.88 -5.99
CA ASN A 117 -2.69 -6.08 -6.59
C ASN A 117 -1.57 -6.95 -7.14
N LEU A 118 -1.14 -7.91 -6.32
CA LEU A 118 -0.03 -8.80 -6.65
C LEU A 118 -0.40 -9.89 -7.66
N SER A 119 -1.65 -10.00 -8.13
CA SER A 119 -2.00 -10.93 -9.21
C SER A 119 -1.35 -10.56 -10.55
N TYR A 120 -0.99 -9.29 -10.73
CA TYR A 120 -0.23 -8.78 -11.88
C TYR A 120 1.29 -8.97 -11.74
N VAL A 121 1.75 -9.62 -10.67
CA VAL A 121 3.15 -9.80 -10.32
C VAL A 121 3.47 -11.30 -10.35
N ASN A 122 4.48 -11.69 -11.13
CA ASN A 122 4.84 -13.10 -11.26
C ASN A 122 5.36 -13.71 -9.94
N ASP A 123 5.42 -15.03 -9.86
CA ASP A 123 5.81 -15.76 -8.65
C ASP A 123 7.20 -15.41 -8.12
N SER A 124 8.16 -15.18 -9.02
CA SER A 124 9.52 -14.82 -8.64
C SER A 124 9.57 -13.49 -7.88
N TYR A 125 8.85 -12.48 -8.37
CA TYR A 125 8.75 -11.18 -7.70
C TYR A 125 7.87 -11.23 -6.44
N ARG A 126 6.82 -12.05 -6.43
CA ARG A 126 6.01 -12.27 -5.21
C ARG A 126 6.81 -12.89 -4.08
N LYS A 127 7.73 -13.83 -4.39
CA LYS A 127 8.67 -14.38 -3.40
C LYS A 127 9.58 -13.30 -2.81
N ILE A 128 10.14 -12.43 -3.65
CA ILE A 128 10.95 -11.27 -3.21
C ILE A 128 10.16 -10.37 -2.25
N ILE A 129 8.90 -10.05 -2.60
CA ILE A 129 8.02 -9.25 -1.75
C ILE A 129 7.83 -9.93 -0.39
N TYR A 130 7.52 -11.22 -0.37
CA TYR A 130 7.35 -11.98 0.86
C TYR A 130 8.61 -11.97 1.72
N ASP A 131 9.77 -12.27 1.11
CA ASP A 131 11.05 -12.36 1.81
C ASP A 131 11.43 -11.03 2.48
N ILE A 132 11.21 -9.88 1.82
CA ILE A 132 11.54 -8.57 2.41
C ILE A 132 10.56 -8.18 3.52
N GLU A 133 9.26 -8.47 3.38
CA GLU A 133 8.27 -8.22 4.43
C GLU A 133 8.57 -9.06 5.68
N GLU A 134 8.90 -10.35 5.52
CA GLU A 134 9.26 -11.23 6.64
C GLU A 134 10.56 -10.80 7.32
N LYS A 135 11.61 -10.49 6.54
CA LYS A 135 12.91 -10.03 7.09
C LYS A 135 12.78 -8.74 7.91
N THR A 136 11.79 -7.90 7.59
CA THR A 136 11.62 -6.58 8.22
C THR A 136 10.42 -6.51 9.17
N LYS A 137 9.69 -7.61 9.40
CA LYS A 137 8.43 -7.61 10.18
C LYS A 137 8.56 -7.07 11.62
N ASN A 138 9.72 -7.31 12.24
CA ASN A 138 10.04 -6.94 13.61
C ASN A 138 10.73 -5.56 13.72
N PHE A 139 10.96 -4.89 12.59
CA PHE A 139 11.54 -3.55 12.59
C PHE A 139 10.48 -2.52 13.00
N ASN A 140 10.89 -1.49 13.75
CA ASN A 140 9.94 -0.65 14.49
C ASN A 140 10.29 0.85 14.49
N ASN A 141 11.31 1.29 13.76
CA ASN A 141 11.67 2.71 13.73
C ASN A 141 10.70 3.50 12.84
N ILE A 142 10.50 3.01 11.61
CA ILE A 142 9.59 3.57 10.60
C ILE A 142 9.01 2.42 9.76
N ARG A 143 7.73 2.55 9.38
CA ARG A 143 7.08 1.69 8.38
C ARG A 143 7.08 2.39 7.03
N LEU A 144 7.67 1.75 6.03
CA LEU A 144 7.64 2.18 4.63
C LEU A 144 6.64 1.31 3.86
N ASN A 145 5.52 1.89 3.45
CA ASN A 145 4.55 1.26 2.57
C ASN A 145 4.86 1.63 1.11
N ILE A 146 5.21 0.64 0.30
CA ILE A 146 5.45 0.82 -1.13
C ILE A 146 4.20 0.37 -1.87
N PHE A 147 3.48 1.32 -2.47
CA PHE A 147 2.32 1.03 -3.28
C PHE A 147 2.77 0.62 -4.68
N PHE A 148 2.59 -0.66 -5.00
CA PHE A 148 3.13 -1.31 -6.18
C PHE A 148 2.05 -2.16 -6.85
N SER A 149 1.88 -1.98 -8.17
CA SER A 149 0.73 -2.52 -8.91
C SER A 149 -0.61 -2.13 -8.25
N TYR A 150 -0.73 -0.84 -7.90
CA TYR A 150 -1.84 -0.33 -7.11
C TYR A 150 -2.67 0.73 -7.86
N THR A 151 -3.98 0.70 -7.64
CA THR A 151 -4.90 1.85 -7.80
C THR A 151 -5.97 1.75 -6.72
N SER A 152 -6.46 2.89 -6.24
CA SER A 152 -7.43 2.94 -5.14
C SER A 152 -8.76 2.32 -5.55
N ARG A 153 -9.24 2.56 -6.78
CA ARG A 153 -10.45 1.91 -7.30
C ARG A 153 -10.32 0.39 -7.36
N ASN A 154 -9.15 -0.13 -7.75
CA ASN A 154 -8.93 -1.57 -7.74
C ASN A 154 -8.93 -2.14 -6.32
N GLU A 155 -8.26 -1.47 -5.37
CA GLU A 155 -8.29 -1.87 -3.96
C GLU A 155 -9.73 -1.92 -3.43
N MET A 156 -10.51 -0.87 -3.65
CA MET A 156 -11.92 -0.80 -3.23
C MET A 156 -12.76 -1.90 -3.88
N SER A 157 -12.56 -2.17 -5.17
CA SER A 157 -13.28 -3.24 -5.89
C SER A 157 -12.94 -4.63 -5.36
N LEU A 158 -11.71 -4.87 -4.90
CA LEU A 158 -11.32 -6.16 -4.34
C LEU A 158 -11.88 -6.39 -2.93
N CYS A 159 -12.27 -5.33 -2.22
CA CYS A 159 -12.88 -5.43 -0.89
C CYS A 159 -14.22 -6.20 -0.89
N SER A 160 -14.94 -6.19 -2.02
CA SER A 160 -16.15 -6.99 -2.21
C SER A 160 -15.87 -8.50 -2.30
N PHE A 161 -14.62 -8.91 -2.56
CA PHE A 161 -14.25 -10.30 -2.87
C PHE A 161 -13.20 -10.91 -1.92
N ASN A 162 -12.95 -10.30 -0.75
CA ASN A 162 -11.86 -10.67 0.16
C ASN A 162 -10.46 -10.48 -0.49
N PRO A 163 -9.86 -9.29 -0.39
CA PRO A 163 -8.61 -8.96 -1.10
C PRO A 163 -7.38 -9.72 -0.57
N ASN A 164 -7.46 -10.32 0.63
CA ASN A 164 -6.43 -11.21 1.15
C ASN A 164 -6.52 -12.62 0.58
N LEU A 165 -7.60 -13.00 -0.11
CA LEU A 165 -7.75 -14.30 -0.74
C LEU A 165 -6.50 -14.66 -1.56
N TYR A 166 -5.96 -13.73 -2.35
CA TYR A 166 -4.78 -14.01 -3.17
C TYR A 166 -3.48 -14.14 -2.38
N ARG A 167 -3.31 -13.37 -1.29
CA ARG A 167 -2.14 -13.49 -0.41
C ARG A 167 -2.18 -14.82 0.32
N ASP A 168 -3.34 -15.20 0.82
CA ASP A 168 -3.56 -16.42 1.57
C ASP A 168 -3.51 -17.64 0.64
N THR A 169 -4.13 -17.59 -0.54
CA THR A 169 -3.99 -18.60 -1.61
C THR A 169 -2.54 -18.76 -2.02
N TYR A 170 -1.78 -17.68 -2.22
CA TYR A 170 -0.36 -17.78 -2.59
C TYR A 170 0.50 -18.34 -1.45
N LYS A 171 0.26 -17.90 -0.21
CA LYS A 171 0.93 -18.45 0.98
C LYS A 171 0.65 -19.95 1.12
N ASN A 172 -0.60 -20.37 0.91
CA ASN A 172 -1.01 -21.78 0.93
C ASN A 172 -0.33 -22.56 -0.21
N LEU A 173 -0.28 -22.02 -1.43
CA LEU A 173 0.42 -22.64 -2.56
C LEU A 173 1.93 -22.80 -2.32
N LEU A 174 2.58 -21.83 -1.65
CA LEU A 174 3.99 -21.94 -1.28
C LEU A 174 4.25 -23.00 -0.21
N GLN A 175 3.31 -23.16 0.73
CA GLN A 175 3.34 -24.21 1.75
C GLN A 175 3.11 -25.59 1.14
N GLU A 176 2.10 -25.74 0.27
CA GLU A 176 1.80 -26.99 -0.46
C GLU A 176 2.98 -27.49 -1.31
N LYS A 177 3.73 -26.59 -1.93
CA LYS A 177 4.89 -26.94 -2.76
C LYS A 177 6.17 -27.24 -1.97
N ASN A 178 6.13 -27.26 -0.63
CA ASN A 178 7.31 -27.43 0.24
C ASN A 178 8.46 -26.45 -0.06
N ILE A 179 8.14 -25.27 -0.60
CA ILE A 179 9.11 -24.20 -0.86
C ILE A 179 9.35 -23.39 0.44
N TYR A 180 8.51 -23.58 1.46
CA TYR A 180 8.58 -22.90 2.76
C TYR A 180 8.88 -23.87 3.91
N SER A 181 10.07 -23.72 4.52
CA SER A 181 10.46 -24.33 5.80
C SER A 181 10.68 -23.20 6.81
N GLY A 182 9.60 -22.78 7.44
CA GLY A 182 9.61 -21.73 8.44
C GLY A 182 8.59 -22.07 9.52
N THR A 183 9.00 -22.91 10.47
CA THR A 183 8.26 -23.21 11.69
C THR A 183 8.14 -21.95 12.52
N ASN A 184 7.04 -21.22 12.33
CA ASN A 184 6.42 -20.42 13.38
C ASN A 184 4.95 -20.31 13.02
N ILE A 185 4.16 -21.19 13.65
CA ILE A 185 2.71 -21.08 13.75
C ILE A 185 2.45 -19.72 14.41
N LEU A 186 2.21 -18.70 13.60
CA LEU A 186 1.53 -17.50 14.09
C LEU A 186 0.13 -17.97 14.42
N THR A 187 -0.17 -18.03 15.71
CA THR A 187 -1.54 -18.21 16.19
C THR A 187 -2.40 -17.13 15.57
N ASP A 188 -3.39 -17.57 14.78
CA ASP A 188 -4.47 -16.75 14.27
C ASP A 188 -5.09 -15.94 15.42
N PRO A 189 -5.15 -14.60 15.33
CA PRO A 189 -6.06 -13.83 16.18
C PRO A 189 -7.53 -14.05 15.79
N ILE A 190 -7.80 -14.88 14.76
CA ILE A 190 -9.13 -15.20 14.24
C ILE A 190 -9.71 -16.45 14.91
N LYS A 191 -8.94 -17.19 15.72
CA LYS A 191 -9.46 -18.32 16.50
C LYS A 191 -10.15 -17.84 17.78
N GLU A 192 -11.29 -17.19 17.62
CA GLU A 192 -12.41 -17.30 18.56
C GLU A 192 -13.71 -16.90 17.86
N GLY A 193 -14.48 -17.93 17.45
CA GLY A 193 -15.94 -17.82 17.32
C GLY A 193 -16.52 -17.84 15.90
N TYR A 194 -17.01 -19.03 15.52
CA TYR A 194 -18.10 -19.30 14.57
C TYR A 194 -17.87 -19.01 13.08
N PHE A 195 -17.78 -20.07 12.26
CA PHE A 195 -18.84 -20.49 11.34
C PHE A 195 -18.38 -21.76 10.59
N ASP A 196 -19.18 -22.82 10.68
CA ASP A 196 -19.04 -24.02 9.85
C ASP A 196 -19.34 -23.67 8.38
N ILE A 197 -18.50 -24.15 7.45
CA ILE A 197 -18.71 -24.02 6.01
C ILE A 197 -19.49 -25.25 5.54
N PRO A 198 -20.74 -25.15 5.05
CA PRO A 198 -21.38 -26.27 4.39
C PRO A 198 -20.83 -26.41 2.98
N THR A 199 -20.27 -27.58 2.68
CA THR A 199 -20.03 -28.05 1.32
C THR A 199 -21.35 -28.50 0.70
N GLN A 200 -21.85 -27.78 -0.31
CA GLN A 200 -22.67 -28.34 -1.39
C GLN A 200 -22.70 -27.39 -2.59
N GLU A 201 -22.35 -27.93 -3.76
CA GLU A 201 -22.53 -27.30 -5.06
C GLU A 201 -24.03 -27.25 -5.36
N GLU A 202 -24.61 -26.05 -5.45
CA GLU A 202 -25.94 -25.86 -6.02
C GLU A 202 -25.90 -24.79 -7.12
N GLU A 203 -26.56 -25.12 -8.24
CA GLU A 203 -26.67 -24.30 -9.44
C GLU A 203 -27.23 -22.91 -9.14
N LEU A 204 -26.50 -21.87 -9.57
CA LEU A 204 -26.95 -20.47 -9.54
C LEU A 204 -28.21 -20.29 -10.41
N LYS A 205 -29.38 -20.33 -9.79
CA LYS A 205 -30.60 -19.69 -10.32
C LYS A 205 -30.67 -18.26 -9.81
N TYR A 206 -30.66 -17.30 -10.72
CA TYR A 206 -30.93 -15.89 -10.41
C TYR A 206 -32.40 -15.74 -9.99
N PRO A 207 -32.72 -15.24 -8.79
CA PRO A 207 -34.09 -15.00 -8.40
C PRO A 207 -34.62 -13.72 -9.05
N ASP A 208 -35.87 -13.79 -9.51
CA ASP A 208 -36.64 -12.66 -9.97
C ASP A 208 -36.71 -11.58 -8.88
N HIS A 209 -36.44 -10.33 -9.27
CA HIS A 209 -36.48 -9.16 -8.42
C HIS A 209 -37.92 -8.83 -8.02
N GLU A 210 -38.41 -9.34 -6.90
CA GLU A 210 -39.53 -8.71 -6.18
C GLU A 210 -39.51 -9.07 -4.68
N ASN A 211 -39.30 -8.04 -3.86
CA ASN A 211 -39.53 -7.94 -2.42
C ASN A 211 -38.68 -8.81 -1.45
N GLU A 212 -37.62 -8.21 -0.90
CA GLU A 212 -37.24 -8.31 0.54
C GLU A 212 -36.00 -7.45 0.86
N ASN A 213 -36.14 -6.12 0.85
CA ASN A 213 -35.12 -5.24 1.42
C ASN A 213 -35.82 -4.00 2.01
N GLU A 214 -36.45 -4.17 3.17
CA GLU A 214 -37.00 -3.04 3.92
C GLU A 214 -35.88 -2.05 4.23
N LEU A 215 -36.06 -0.81 3.76
CA LEU A 215 -35.19 0.32 4.04
C LEU A 215 -35.34 0.73 5.51
N LYS A 216 -34.51 0.14 6.39
CA LYS A 216 -34.61 0.22 7.86
C LYS A 216 -33.84 1.37 8.50
N PHE A 217 -32.85 1.95 7.82
CA PHE A 217 -31.90 2.87 8.44
C PHE A 217 -31.90 4.24 7.79
N ASP A 218 -32.02 5.29 8.59
CA ASP A 218 -31.96 6.68 8.10
C ASP A 218 -30.52 7.21 8.11
N GLY A 219 -30.04 7.72 6.97
CA GLY A 219 -28.81 8.51 6.89
C GLY A 219 -29.03 9.84 6.17
N LYS A 220 -28.03 10.71 6.26
CA LYS A 220 -28.04 12.04 5.62
C LYS A 220 -27.06 12.05 4.45
N CYS A 221 -27.56 12.35 3.26
CA CYS A 221 -26.72 12.62 2.10
C CYS A 221 -26.05 14.00 2.24
N LEU A 222 -24.93 14.21 1.55
CA LEU A 222 -24.24 15.50 1.46
C LEU A 222 -25.14 16.62 0.89
N CYS A 223 -26.14 16.29 0.07
CA CYS A 223 -27.16 17.22 -0.41
C CYS A 223 -28.23 17.58 0.64
N ARG A 224 -28.09 17.09 1.89
CA ARG A 224 -29.02 17.25 3.03
C ARG A 224 -30.35 16.52 2.89
N GLU A 225 -30.52 15.72 1.84
CA GLU A 225 -31.66 14.82 1.72
C GLU A 225 -31.51 13.63 2.66
N LYS A 226 -32.65 13.18 3.20
CA LYS A 226 -32.74 11.95 4.00
C LYS A 226 -32.73 10.78 3.04
N VAL A 227 -31.78 9.87 3.22
CA VAL A 227 -31.68 8.63 2.47
C VAL A 227 -31.97 7.49 3.42
N LYS A 228 -32.76 6.52 2.97
CA LYS A 228 -32.94 5.27 3.71
C LYS A 228 -32.05 4.19 3.12
N TYR A 229 -31.50 3.35 3.98
CA TYR A 229 -30.60 2.25 3.64
C TYR A 229 -31.16 0.93 4.17
N ASN A 230 -30.90 -0.17 3.46
CA ASN A 230 -31.07 -1.54 3.96
C ASN A 230 -29.77 -2.04 4.63
N GLU A 231 -29.79 -3.24 5.21
CA GLU A 231 -28.61 -3.83 5.90
C GLU A 231 -27.42 -4.03 4.96
N GLU A 232 -27.69 -4.45 3.72
CA GLU A 232 -26.68 -4.66 2.67
C GLU A 232 -25.97 -3.34 2.27
N GLN A 233 -26.71 -2.23 2.23
CA GLN A 233 -26.18 -0.89 1.98
C GLN A 233 -25.42 -0.32 3.18
N LEU A 234 -25.64 -0.80 4.40
CA LEU A 234 -24.89 -0.41 5.60
C LEU A 234 -23.62 -1.23 5.84
N GLU A 235 -23.42 -2.35 5.13
CA GLU A 235 -22.13 -3.07 5.09
C GLU A 235 -20.96 -2.19 4.60
N ILE A 236 -21.22 -0.95 4.17
CA ILE A 236 -20.22 0.08 3.87
C ILE A 236 -19.17 0.24 4.99
N VAL A 237 -19.57 0.07 6.26
CA VAL A 237 -18.65 0.17 7.41
C VAL A 237 -17.66 -1.01 7.48
N ASN A 238 -17.98 -2.16 6.89
CA ASN A 238 -17.13 -3.35 6.94
C ASN A 238 -16.10 -3.41 5.80
N TYR A 239 -16.21 -2.56 4.76
CA TYR A 239 -15.19 -2.51 3.70
C TYR A 239 -13.84 -1.98 4.19
N HIS A 240 -13.83 -1.11 5.20
CA HIS A 240 -12.57 -0.57 5.73
C HIS A 240 -11.62 -1.70 6.17
N ASN A 241 -12.15 -2.67 6.94
CA ASN A 241 -11.39 -3.82 7.43
C ASN A 241 -10.91 -4.74 6.31
N LYS A 242 -11.58 -4.68 5.15
CA LYS A 242 -11.22 -5.45 3.97
C LYS A 242 -10.17 -4.71 3.11
N LEU A 243 -9.93 -3.41 3.25
CA LEU A 243 -8.90 -2.72 2.44
C LEU A 243 -7.49 -3.32 2.66
N LEU A 244 -6.64 -3.25 1.62
CA LEU A 244 -5.22 -3.61 1.75
C LEU A 244 -4.49 -2.69 2.74
N THR A 245 -5.03 -1.49 2.97
CA THR A 245 -4.54 -0.51 3.94
C THR A 245 -5.35 -0.47 5.24
N SER A 246 -6.14 -1.49 5.58
CA SER A 246 -7.01 -1.46 6.78
C SER A 246 -6.23 -1.26 8.08
N ASP A 247 -4.95 -1.66 8.09
CA ASP A 247 -4.04 -1.49 9.22
C ASP A 247 -3.27 -0.16 9.22
N LEU A 248 -3.53 0.72 8.24
CA LEU A 248 -2.92 2.04 8.14
C LEU A 248 -3.87 3.12 8.65
N PRO A 249 -3.41 4.04 9.53
CA PRO A 249 -4.16 5.26 9.77
C PRO A 249 -4.21 6.10 8.48
N PRO A 250 -5.22 6.96 8.30
CA PRO A 250 -5.22 7.91 7.20
C PRO A 250 -3.94 8.77 7.17
N PRO A 251 -3.45 9.19 5.98
CA PRO A 251 -2.30 10.08 5.91
C PRO A 251 -2.65 11.45 6.50
N ASN A 252 -1.77 11.99 7.33
CA ASN A 252 -1.87 13.38 7.79
C ASN A 252 -1.58 14.35 6.65
N ILE A 253 -0.67 13.95 5.74
CA ILE A 253 -0.25 14.74 4.58
C ILE A 253 -0.13 13.81 3.38
N LEU A 254 -0.70 14.23 2.25
CA LEU A 254 -0.42 13.66 0.94
C LEU A 254 0.33 14.70 0.11
N ILE A 255 1.52 14.32 -0.36
CA ILE A 255 2.39 15.18 -1.17
C ILE A 255 2.41 14.62 -2.59
N ARG A 256 2.30 15.50 -3.59
CA ARG A 256 2.59 15.16 -4.98
C ARG A 256 3.63 16.12 -5.54
N THR A 257 4.71 15.58 -6.09
CA THR A 257 5.76 16.36 -6.74
C THR A 257 5.36 16.72 -8.18
N SER A 258 6.19 17.52 -8.86
CA SER A 258 6.08 17.87 -10.28
C SER A 258 4.93 18.80 -10.70
N GLY A 259 4.27 19.46 -9.74
CA GLY A 259 3.28 20.53 -9.99
C GLY A 259 1.88 20.05 -10.40
N GLU A 260 1.68 18.74 -10.52
CA GLU A 260 0.37 18.17 -10.89
C GLU A 260 -0.61 18.21 -9.71
N GLN A 261 -1.82 18.73 -9.94
CA GLN A 261 -2.88 18.82 -8.93
C GLN A 261 -3.95 17.73 -9.12
N ARG A 262 -3.56 16.45 -9.00
CA ARG A 262 -4.50 15.32 -8.99
C ARG A 262 -3.98 14.18 -8.11
N LEU A 263 -4.83 13.23 -7.73
CA LEU A 263 -4.44 12.06 -6.92
C LEU A 263 -3.97 10.87 -7.75
N SER A 264 -4.25 10.82 -9.07
CA SER A 264 -3.87 9.69 -9.93
C SER A 264 -4.30 8.31 -9.40
N ASP A 265 -5.51 8.22 -8.84
CA ASP A 265 -6.06 6.98 -8.27
C ASP A 265 -5.20 6.39 -7.13
N PHE A 266 -4.63 7.28 -6.31
CA PHE A 266 -3.84 6.93 -5.13
C PHE A 266 -4.57 7.30 -3.84
N MET A 267 -4.77 6.30 -2.97
CA MET A 267 -5.34 6.44 -1.62
C MET A 267 -6.66 7.23 -1.55
N LEU A 268 -7.55 7.11 -2.55
CA LEU A 268 -8.78 7.91 -2.65
C LEU A 268 -9.70 7.72 -1.44
N TYR A 269 -9.80 6.49 -0.93
CA TYR A 269 -10.58 6.18 0.26
C TYR A 269 -9.93 6.81 1.50
N GLN A 270 -8.63 6.57 1.69
CA GLN A 270 -7.90 6.86 2.91
C GLN A 270 -7.74 8.37 3.13
N VAL A 271 -7.67 9.18 2.07
CA VAL A 271 -7.63 10.65 2.20
C VAL A 271 -8.98 11.29 2.53
N ASN A 272 -10.08 10.54 2.43
CA ASN A 272 -11.45 11.05 2.56
C ASN A 272 -12.13 10.65 3.89
N ILE A 273 -11.47 9.88 4.76
CA ILE A 273 -12.05 9.37 6.03
C ILE A 273 -12.39 10.50 7.04
N TYR A 274 -11.91 11.73 6.81
CA TYR A 274 -12.11 12.87 7.72
C TYR A 274 -12.98 14.01 7.13
N ILE A 275 -13.73 13.77 6.05
CA ILE A 275 -14.72 14.70 5.49
C ILE A 275 -16.11 14.11 5.70
#